data_AF-A0A7K0DR63-F1
#
_entry.id   AF-A0A7K0DR63-F1
#
_cell.length_a   1.000
_cell.length_b   1.000
_cell.length_c   1.000
_cell.angle_alpha   90.00
_cell.angle_beta   90.00
_cell.angle_gamma   90.00
#
_symmetry.space_group_name_H-M   'P 1'
#
loop_
_entity.id
_entity.type
_entity.pdbx_description
1 polymer ?
#
loop_
_entity_poly.entity_id
_entity_poly.type
_entity_poly.pdbx_seq_one_letter_code
_entity_poly.pdbx_strand_id
1 'polypeptide(L)'
;MTAPSEVTVADTIRWLHDEGLVRLTGVGERSSAPVAAYTVAVATGEVSAYPSGGIGAEVQSFPADDLPYPNGTPRRLVVVGVTAQETVLVVDLSVAYTLAINAPRPEPVARAWLMQLLLNPDNTVSTNSGGLAVSAGERCRQTFIPGGSATLFTVDDRKPPATTVTLNPTTEGPDHLEVDSDGSGELYIGSRFWQLRLVLTVDDGGWALLTEQLESAAESA
;
A
#
# COMPACT_ATOMS: atom_id res chain seq x y z
N MET A 1 25.16 -30.80 5.16
CA MET A 1 25.00 -29.33 5.15
C MET A 1 24.01 -29.01 4.05
N THR A 2 22.74 -28.82 4.40
CA THR A 2 21.75 -28.22 3.51
C THR A 2 22.13 -26.75 3.33
N ALA A 3 22.15 -26.26 2.10
CA ALA A 3 22.32 -24.83 1.84
C ALA A 3 21.20 -24.06 2.58
N PRO A 4 21.48 -22.87 3.15
CA PRO A 4 20.42 -22.03 3.69
C PRO A 4 19.37 -21.79 2.59
N SER A 5 18.09 -21.96 2.94
CA SER A 5 16.99 -21.65 2.03
C SER A 5 17.09 -20.18 1.61
N GLU A 6 17.11 -19.94 0.29
CA GLU A 6 17.13 -18.59 -0.27
C GLU A 6 15.83 -17.86 0.08
N VAL A 7 15.95 -16.61 0.53
CA VAL A 7 14.80 -15.76 0.89
C VAL A 7 14.06 -15.39 -0.38
N THR A 8 12.74 -15.61 -0.41
CA THR A 8 11.91 -15.28 -1.58
C THR A 8 11.16 -13.97 -1.40
N VAL A 9 10.65 -13.41 -2.50
CA VAL A 9 9.72 -12.27 -2.49
C VAL A 9 8.52 -12.53 -1.56
N ALA A 10 7.97 -13.75 -1.60
CA ALA A 10 6.84 -14.12 -0.77
C ALA A 10 7.19 -14.12 0.73
N ASP A 11 8.41 -14.52 1.08
CA ASP A 11 8.91 -14.45 2.45
C ASP A 11 9.10 -13.00 2.90
N THR A 12 9.63 -12.14 2.04
CA THR A 12 9.75 -10.69 2.31
C THR A 12 8.40 -10.03 2.52
N ILE A 13 7.40 -10.31 1.66
CA ILE A 13 6.04 -9.75 1.80
C ILE A 13 5.38 -10.27 3.08
N ARG A 14 5.54 -11.56 3.40
CA ARG A 14 5.01 -12.14 4.65
C ARG A 14 5.61 -11.44 5.86
N TRP A 15 6.93 -11.31 5.91
CA TRP A 15 7.63 -10.61 6.98
C TRP A 15 7.18 -9.14 7.11
N LEU A 16 6.98 -8.44 5.99
CA LEU A 16 6.45 -7.07 5.98
C LEU A 16 5.09 -7.01 6.69
N HIS A 17 4.18 -7.92 6.39
CA HIS A 17 2.86 -7.96 7.02
C HIS A 17 2.87 -8.42 8.48
N ASP A 18 3.75 -9.35 8.85
CA ASP A 18 3.85 -9.87 10.22
C ASP A 18 4.42 -8.81 11.17
N GLU A 19 5.44 -8.06 10.76
CA GLU A 19 6.05 -7.02 11.60
C GLU A 19 6.71 -5.87 10.84
N GLY A 20 7.19 -6.09 9.62
CA GLY A 20 8.05 -5.14 8.92
C GLY A 20 7.39 -3.77 8.71
N LEU A 21 6.12 -3.70 8.32
CA LEU A 21 5.40 -2.42 8.12
C LEU A 21 5.35 -1.57 9.41
N VAL A 22 5.17 -2.21 10.57
CA VAL A 22 5.20 -1.49 11.86
C VAL A 22 6.60 -0.97 12.15
N ARG A 23 7.63 -1.77 11.88
CA ARG A 23 9.03 -1.35 12.04
C ARG A 23 9.40 -0.18 11.12
N LEU A 24 8.94 -0.21 9.86
CA LEU A 24 9.12 0.88 8.88
C LEU A 24 8.45 2.17 9.36
N THR A 25 7.26 2.09 9.98
CA THR A 25 6.61 3.25 10.61
C THR A 25 7.51 3.86 11.68
N GLY A 26 8.17 3.03 12.50
CA GLY A 26 9.13 3.49 13.50
C GLY A 26 10.37 4.19 12.91
N VAL A 27 10.79 3.83 11.69
CA VAL A 27 11.83 4.57 10.94
C VAL A 27 11.30 5.95 10.56
N GLY A 28 10.10 6.01 9.95
CA GLY A 28 9.47 7.27 9.56
C GLY A 28 9.28 8.25 10.72
N GLU A 29 8.93 7.76 11.92
CA GLU A 29 8.78 8.57 13.13
C GLU A 29 10.10 9.17 13.65
N ARG A 30 11.24 8.53 13.36
CA ARG A 30 12.58 9.01 13.77
C ARG A 30 13.25 9.85 12.69
N SER A 31 12.70 9.86 11.48
CA SER A 31 13.23 10.64 10.37
C SER A 31 13.00 12.13 10.60
N SER A 32 13.95 12.97 10.19
CA SER A 32 13.83 14.43 10.23
C SER A 32 12.90 14.98 9.14
N ALA A 33 12.58 14.17 8.13
CA ALA A 33 11.64 14.48 7.05
C ALA A 33 10.63 13.35 6.88
N PRO A 34 9.37 13.63 6.48
CA PRO A 34 8.39 12.58 6.20
C PRO A 34 8.90 11.62 5.14
N VAL A 35 8.69 10.32 5.34
CA VAL A 35 9.11 9.27 4.39
C VAL A 35 7.93 8.95 3.48
N ALA A 36 8.17 8.94 2.16
CA ALA A 36 7.16 8.67 1.15
C ALA A 36 7.09 7.21 0.73
N ALA A 37 8.24 6.53 0.71
CA ALA A 37 8.31 5.14 0.33
C ALA A 37 9.47 4.44 1.01
N TYR A 38 9.42 3.11 0.99
CA TYR A 38 10.49 2.22 1.40
C TYR A 38 10.68 1.15 0.34
N THR A 39 11.90 0.68 0.15
CA THR A 39 12.16 -0.57 -0.57
C THR A 39 12.88 -1.55 0.32
N VAL A 40 12.54 -2.83 0.19
CA VAL A 40 13.24 -3.93 0.87
C VAL A 40 13.85 -4.85 -0.17
N ALA A 41 15.18 -4.92 -0.23
CA ALA A 41 15.89 -5.80 -1.14
C ALA A 41 15.75 -7.26 -0.70
N VAL A 42 15.23 -8.12 -1.59
CA VAL A 42 14.92 -9.51 -1.25
C VAL A 42 16.18 -10.31 -0.92
N ALA A 43 17.26 -10.09 -1.69
CA ALA A 43 18.49 -10.86 -1.55
C ALA A 43 19.33 -10.47 -0.31
N THR A 44 19.26 -9.21 0.12
CA THR A 44 20.15 -8.67 1.17
C THR A 44 19.43 -8.29 2.45
N GLY A 45 18.10 -8.13 2.41
CA GLY A 45 17.33 -7.54 3.51
C GLY A 45 17.65 -6.05 3.73
N GLU A 46 18.31 -5.38 2.78
CA GLU A 46 18.55 -3.94 2.88
C GLU A 46 17.23 -3.17 2.71
N VAL A 47 16.98 -2.25 3.62
CA VAL A 47 15.82 -1.37 3.65
C VAL A 47 16.28 0.04 3.31
N SER A 48 15.71 0.62 2.25
CA SER A 48 15.94 2.01 1.89
C SER A 48 14.69 2.84 2.17
N ALA A 49 14.83 3.93 2.90
CA ALA A 49 13.77 4.89 3.22
C ALA A 49 13.91 6.14 2.35
N TYR A 50 12.86 6.46 1.60
CA TYR A 50 12.83 7.53 0.62
C TYR A 50 12.02 8.73 1.15
N PRO A 51 12.65 9.84 1.56
CA PRO A 51 11.92 11.01 2.05
C PRO A 51 11.04 11.64 0.95
N SER A 52 9.93 12.26 1.37
CA SER A 52 8.98 13.00 0.51
C SER A 52 9.53 14.33 -0.01
N GLY A 53 10.71 14.75 0.47
CA GLY A 53 11.40 15.96 0.02
C GLY A 53 11.82 15.91 -1.46
N GLY A 54 12.05 17.10 -2.03
CA GLY A 54 12.46 17.29 -3.43
C GLY A 54 13.88 16.81 -3.74
N ILE A 55 14.33 17.13 -4.96
CA ILE A 55 15.64 16.73 -5.51
C ILE A 55 16.77 16.96 -4.49
N GLY A 56 17.53 15.91 -4.19
CA GLY A 56 18.64 15.95 -3.23
C GLY A 56 18.29 15.46 -1.81
N ALA A 57 17.03 15.09 -1.54
CA ALA A 57 16.66 14.48 -0.27
C ALA A 57 17.29 13.07 -0.13
N GLU A 58 18.16 12.94 0.86
CA GLU A 58 19.01 11.78 1.09
C GLU A 58 18.18 10.53 1.42
N VAL A 59 18.44 9.45 0.69
CA VAL A 59 17.87 8.13 0.96
C VAL A 59 18.68 7.51 2.08
N GLN A 60 17.99 7.02 3.12
CA GLN A 60 18.64 6.33 4.22
C GLN A 60 18.53 4.83 4.02
N SER A 61 19.64 4.11 4.18
CA SER A 61 19.69 2.64 4.07
C SER A 61 20.09 1.99 5.38
N PHE A 62 19.43 0.90 5.73
CA PHE A 62 19.68 0.11 6.93
C PHE A 62 19.43 -1.37 6.64
N PRO A 63 20.12 -2.32 7.29
CA PRO A 63 19.70 -3.73 7.24
C PRO A 63 18.39 -3.91 8.01
N ALA A 64 17.54 -4.86 7.58
CA ALA A 64 16.25 -5.13 8.21
C ALA A 64 16.35 -5.46 9.71
N ASP A 65 17.46 -6.09 10.13
CA ASP A 65 17.72 -6.44 11.53
C ASP A 65 17.98 -5.22 12.44
N ASP A 66 18.41 -4.09 11.86
CA ASP A 66 18.65 -2.85 12.60
C ASP A 66 17.40 -1.96 12.69
N LEU A 67 16.29 -2.38 12.07
CA LEU A 67 15.04 -1.65 12.19
C LEU A 67 14.56 -1.59 13.65
N PRO A 68 13.87 -0.50 14.05
CA PRO A 68 13.26 -0.42 15.37
C PRO A 68 12.37 -1.63 15.67
N TYR A 69 12.33 -2.04 16.95
CA TYR A 69 11.38 -3.05 17.41
C TYR A 69 9.93 -2.64 17.04
N PRO A 70 9.07 -3.58 16.57
CA PRO A 70 7.72 -3.24 16.13
C PRO A 70 6.90 -2.71 17.31
N ASN A 71 6.52 -1.44 17.23
CA ASN A 71 5.68 -0.77 18.21
C ASN A 71 4.66 0.13 17.50
N GLY A 72 3.39 0.04 17.88
CA GLY A 72 2.30 0.80 17.26
C GLY A 72 1.63 0.07 16.09
N THR A 73 1.24 0.83 15.06
CA THR A 73 0.47 0.32 13.91
C THR A 73 1.18 0.67 12.60
N PRO A 74 0.91 -0.05 11.49
CA PRO A 74 1.51 0.25 10.20
C PRO A 74 0.95 1.53 9.55
N ARG A 75 0.06 2.26 10.24
CA ARG A 75 -0.63 3.47 9.76
C ARG A 75 -1.27 3.23 8.39
N ARG A 76 -0.88 4.00 7.37
CA ARG A 76 -1.38 3.91 5.99
C ARG A 76 -0.30 3.37 5.03
N LEU A 77 0.63 2.56 5.53
CA LEU A 77 1.62 1.90 4.67
C LEU A 77 0.96 0.80 3.83
N VAL A 78 1.30 0.76 2.54
CA VAL A 78 0.85 -0.28 1.60
C VAL A 78 2.04 -0.84 0.82
N VAL A 79 2.12 -2.15 0.73
CA VAL A 79 2.99 -2.84 -0.22
C VAL A 79 2.37 -2.69 -1.61
N VAL A 80 3.10 -2.06 -2.52
CA VAL A 80 2.65 -1.80 -3.89
C VAL A 80 2.95 -2.98 -4.80
N GLY A 81 4.14 -3.55 -4.69
CA GLY A 81 4.62 -4.54 -5.66
C GLY A 81 6.11 -4.82 -5.55
N VAL A 82 6.63 -5.43 -6.60
CA VAL A 82 8.05 -5.75 -6.73
C VAL A 82 8.65 -4.91 -7.85
N THR A 83 9.74 -4.23 -7.55
CA THR A 83 10.48 -3.41 -8.51
C THR A 83 11.23 -4.27 -9.52
N ALA A 84 11.64 -3.66 -10.62
CA ALA A 84 12.55 -4.30 -11.60
C ALA A 84 13.91 -4.69 -10.99
N GLN A 85 14.28 -4.15 -9.83
CA GLN A 85 15.53 -4.41 -9.11
C GLN A 85 15.39 -5.48 -8.01
N GLU A 86 14.31 -6.28 -8.04
CA GLU A 86 14.06 -7.33 -7.03
C GLU A 86 13.96 -6.78 -5.59
N THR A 87 13.36 -5.60 -5.46
CA THR A 87 13.00 -5.01 -4.15
C THR A 87 11.49 -4.95 -4.00
N VAL A 88 10.99 -5.17 -2.78
CA VAL A 88 9.58 -4.98 -2.46
C VAL A 88 9.35 -3.50 -2.13
N LEU A 89 8.43 -2.85 -2.85
CA LEU A 89 8.11 -1.43 -2.69
C LEU A 89 6.93 -1.24 -1.72
N VAL A 90 7.12 -0.36 -0.74
CA VAL A 90 6.10 0.06 0.23
C VAL A 90 5.93 1.57 0.14
N VAL A 91 4.70 2.07 0.16
CA VAL A 91 4.37 3.50 0.11
C VAL A 91 3.68 3.92 1.39
N ASP A 92 4.04 5.10 1.89
CA ASP A 92 3.28 5.78 2.96
C ASP A 92 2.22 6.69 2.36
N LEU A 93 0.97 6.21 2.35
CA LEU A 93 -0.15 7.00 1.85
C LEU A 93 -0.42 8.24 2.71
N SER A 94 0.08 8.33 3.95
CA SER A 94 -0.12 9.50 4.79
C SER A 94 0.61 10.75 4.28
N VAL A 95 1.59 10.60 3.39
CA VAL A 95 2.27 11.74 2.74
C VAL A 95 1.85 11.95 1.28
N ALA A 96 1.26 10.93 0.64
CA ALA A 96 0.65 11.02 -0.69
C ALA A 96 -0.86 11.28 -0.56
N TYR A 97 -1.23 12.50 -0.17
CA TYR A 97 -2.61 12.86 0.20
C TYR A 97 -3.65 12.58 -0.88
N THR A 98 -3.24 12.68 -2.14
CA THR A 98 -4.06 12.30 -3.31
C THR A 98 -3.20 11.44 -4.22
N LEU A 99 -3.69 10.26 -4.60
CA LEU A 99 -2.98 9.36 -5.50
C LEU A 99 -3.94 8.80 -6.55
N ALA A 100 -3.50 8.69 -7.80
CA ALA A 100 -4.26 8.03 -8.86
C ALA A 100 -3.78 6.58 -9.09
N ILE A 101 -4.70 5.66 -9.37
CA ILE A 101 -4.37 4.35 -9.93
C ILE A 101 -4.93 4.31 -11.36
N ASN A 102 -4.03 4.29 -12.34
CA ASN A 102 -4.33 4.21 -13.76
C ASN A 102 -4.07 2.78 -14.25
N ALA A 103 -5.11 2.08 -14.67
CA ALA A 103 -5.00 0.70 -15.15
C ALA A 103 -6.17 0.35 -16.08
N PRO A 104 -6.02 -0.66 -16.96
CA PRO A 104 -7.15 -1.24 -17.68
C PRO A 104 -8.28 -1.70 -16.76
N ARG A 105 -7.90 -2.23 -15.57
CA ARG A 105 -8.78 -2.61 -14.47
C ARG A 105 -8.13 -2.21 -13.14
N PRO A 106 -8.47 -1.06 -12.54
CA PRO A 106 -7.80 -0.57 -11.33
C PRO A 106 -8.32 -1.22 -10.03
N GLU A 107 -9.50 -1.86 -10.05
CA GLU A 107 -10.12 -2.43 -8.86
C GLU A 107 -9.29 -3.53 -8.19
N PRO A 108 -8.64 -4.48 -8.91
CA PRO A 108 -7.80 -5.49 -8.28
C PRO A 108 -6.63 -4.91 -7.48
N VAL A 109 -6.02 -3.82 -7.96
CA VAL A 109 -4.95 -3.11 -7.24
C VAL A 109 -5.52 -2.43 -5.99
N ALA A 110 -6.64 -1.71 -6.15
CA ALA A 110 -7.31 -1.04 -5.05
C ALA A 110 -7.69 -2.04 -3.93
N ARG A 111 -8.25 -3.21 -4.28
CA ARG A 111 -8.58 -4.28 -3.32
C ARG A 111 -7.36 -4.79 -2.56
N ALA A 112 -6.23 -5.00 -3.25
CA ALA A 112 -4.99 -5.40 -2.60
C ALA A 112 -4.54 -4.37 -1.56
N TRP A 113 -4.66 -3.08 -1.85
CA TRP A 113 -4.32 -2.02 -0.89
C TRP A 113 -5.33 -1.96 0.26
N LEU A 114 -6.63 -2.06 -0.03
CA LEU A 114 -7.68 -2.06 0.98
C LEU A 114 -7.51 -3.18 1.99
N MET A 115 -7.20 -4.40 1.55
CA MET A 115 -6.93 -5.52 2.45
C MET A 115 -5.81 -5.19 3.43
N GLN A 116 -4.69 -4.65 2.94
CA GLN A 116 -3.54 -4.30 3.76
C GLN A 116 -3.88 -3.18 4.75
N LEU A 117 -4.56 -2.13 4.28
CA LEU A 117 -4.96 -0.99 5.11
C LEU A 117 -5.92 -1.40 6.23
N LEU A 118 -6.83 -2.34 5.97
CA LEU A 118 -7.81 -2.81 6.95
C LEU A 118 -7.22 -3.78 8.00
N LEU A 119 -5.99 -4.28 7.80
CA LEU A 119 -5.24 -4.97 8.86
C LEU A 119 -4.91 -4.03 10.02
N ASN A 120 -4.81 -2.73 9.77
CA ASN A 120 -4.70 -1.74 10.84
C ASN A 120 -6.10 -1.43 11.43
N PRO A 121 -6.33 -1.71 12.73
CA PRO A 121 -7.62 -1.43 13.37
C PRO A 121 -7.98 0.07 13.41
N ASP A 122 -7.00 0.96 13.35
CA ASP A 122 -7.22 2.41 13.40
C ASP A 122 -7.71 2.99 12.07
N ASN A 123 -7.50 2.27 10.96
CA ASN A 123 -7.89 2.72 9.64
C ASN A 123 -9.39 2.52 9.41
N THR A 124 -10.00 3.53 8.83
CA THR A 124 -11.33 3.47 8.22
C THR A 124 -11.23 3.86 6.75
N VAL A 125 -12.04 3.22 5.93
CA VAL A 125 -12.14 3.45 4.49
C VAL A 125 -13.58 3.81 4.15
N SER A 126 -13.71 4.83 3.32
CA SER A 126 -14.96 5.16 2.63
C SER A 126 -14.76 5.11 1.12
N THR A 127 -15.72 4.59 0.36
CA THR A 127 -15.63 4.48 -1.10
C THR A 127 -16.99 4.73 -1.76
N ASN A 128 -16.99 5.27 -2.97
CA ASN A 128 -18.23 5.35 -3.77
C ASN A 128 -18.52 4.08 -4.60
N SER A 129 -17.62 3.10 -4.61
CA SER A 129 -17.75 1.88 -5.40
C SER A 129 -18.21 0.68 -4.58
N GLY A 130 -19.31 0.05 -5.01
CA GLY A 130 -19.77 -1.22 -4.46
C GLY A 130 -18.81 -2.38 -4.74
N GLY A 131 -17.96 -2.28 -5.76
CA GLY A 131 -16.96 -3.30 -6.09
C GLY A 131 -15.72 -3.30 -5.17
N LEU A 132 -15.61 -2.27 -4.32
CA LEU A 132 -14.56 -2.12 -3.30
C LEU A 132 -15.08 -2.18 -1.86
N ALA A 133 -16.38 -1.95 -1.67
CA ALA A 133 -16.99 -1.99 -0.35
C ALA A 133 -17.02 -3.43 0.19
N VAL A 134 -16.97 -3.56 1.53
CA VAL A 134 -17.14 -4.83 2.22
C VAL A 134 -18.33 -4.69 3.17
N SER A 135 -19.46 -5.32 2.85
CA SER A 135 -20.73 -5.13 3.56
C SER A 135 -20.64 -5.53 5.04
N ALA A 136 -19.80 -6.52 5.35
CA ALA A 136 -19.63 -7.08 6.69
C ALA A 136 -18.95 -6.14 7.72
N GLY A 137 -18.48 -4.95 7.32
CA GLY A 137 -17.59 -4.15 8.15
C GLY A 137 -17.90 -2.65 8.20
N GLU A 138 -17.99 -2.11 9.40
CA GLU A 138 -18.08 -0.67 9.65
C GLU A 138 -16.83 0.13 9.23
N ARG A 139 -15.72 -0.56 8.94
CA ARG A 139 -14.42 0.07 8.60
C ARG A 139 -14.18 0.23 7.10
N CYS A 140 -15.01 -0.35 6.22
CA CYS A 140 -14.88 -0.17 4.77
C CYS A 140 -16.26 0.04 4.14
N ARG A 141 -16.79 1.26 4.26
CA ARG A 141 -18.18 1.57 3.93
C ARG A 141 -18.31 2.16 2.54
N GLN A 142 -19.36 1.74 1.83
CA GLN A 142 -19.81 2.48 0.67
C GLN A 142 -20.53 3.76 1.11
N THR A 143 -20.12 4.90 0.60
CA THR A 143 -20.76 6.20 0.86
C THR A 143 -21.00 6.94 -0.45
N PHE A 144 -21.99 7.83 -0.45
CA PHE A 144 -22.15 8.77 -1.55
C PHE A 144 -21.12 9.89 -1.40
N ILE A 145 -20.29 10.07 -2.43
CA ILE A 145 -19.25 11.11 -2.46
C ILE A 145 -19.62 12.13 -3.54
N PRO A 146 -20.07 13.34 -3.17
CA PRO A 146 -20.50 14.36 -4.13
C PRO A 146 -19.34 14.86 -4.99
N GLY A 147 -19.58 15.13 -6.28
CA GLY A 147 -18.67 15.92 -7.11
C GLY A 147 -17.60 15.16 -7.92
N GLY A 148 -17.62 13.83 -7.95
CA GLY A 148 -16.71 13.03 -8.78
C GLY A 148 -17.44 11.98 -9.60
N SER A 149 -17.17 11.91 -10.90
CA SER A 149 -17.57 10.77 -11.75
C SER A 149 -16.62 9.58 -11.64
N ALA A 150 -15.43 9.80 -11.07
CA ALA A 150 -14.43 8.76 -10.87
C ALA A 150 -14.73 7.90 -9.64
N THR A 151 -14.35 6.63 -9.71
CA THR A 151 -14.34 5.76 -8.54
C THR A 151 -13.20 6.17 -7.62
N LEU A 152 -13.45 6.23 -6.32
CA LEU A 152 -12.42 6.57 -5.34
C LEU A 152 -12.63 5.86 -4.01
N PHE A 153 -11.57 5.81 -3.21
CA PHE A 153 -11.65 5.49 -1.80
C PHE A 153 -10.78 6.44 -0.97
N THR A 154 -11.25 6.76 0.22
CA THR A 154 -10.55 7.63 1.18
C THR A 154 -10.21 6.83 2.42
N VAL A 155 -8.96 6.94 2.87
CA VAL A 155 -8.40 6.27 4.04
C VAL A 155 -8.18 7.30 5.14
N ASP A 156 -8.76 7.05 6.30
CA ASP A 156 -8.63 7.88 7.50
C ASP A 156 -8.15 7.02 8.68
N ASP A 157 -6.99 7.36 9.23
CA ASP A 157 -6.37 6.76 10.42
C ASP A 157 -6.54 7.66 11.68
N ARG A 158 -7.50 8.60 11.62
CA ARG A 158 -7.78 9.65 12.61
C ARG A 158 -6.69 10.71 12.74
N LYS A 159 -5.71 10.73 11.82
CA LYS A 159 -4.69 11.79 11.72
C LYS A 159 -4.89 12.55 10.41
N PRO A 160 -5.49 13.75 10.45
CA PRO A 160 -5.69 14.53 9.24
C PRO A 160 -4.35 14.98 8.62
N PRO A 161 -4.30 15.15 7.28
CA PRO A 161 -5.39 14.92 6.33
C PRO A 161 -5.62 13.42 6.04
N ALA A 162 -6.86 13.06 5.65
CA ALA A 162 -7.15 11.75 5.08
C ALA A 162 -6.53 11.61 3.68
N THR A 163 -6.25 10.38 3.24
CA THR A 163 -5.69 10.11 1.92
C THR A 163 -6.78 9.68 0.95
N THR A 164 -6.84 10.27 -0.24
CA THR A 164 -7.79 9.89 -1.29
C THR A 164 -7.08 9.21 -2.45
N VAL A 165 -7.51 8.00 -2.78
CA VAL A 165 -7.07 7.25 -3.96
C VAL A 165 -8.17 7.26 -5.00
N THR A 166 -7.87 7.74 -6.22
CA THR A 166 -8.82 7.82 -7.32
C THR A 166 -8.45 6.82 -8.41
N LEU A 167 -9.43 6.09 -8.92
CA LEU A 167 -9.22 5.08 -9.97
C LEU A 167 -9.54 5.67 -11.34
N ASN A 168 -8.58 5.59 -12.27
CA ASN A 168 -8.67 6.13 -13.62
C ASN A 168 -9.29 7.55 -13.66
N PRO A 169 -8.73 8.53 -12.93
CA PRO A 169 -9.23 9.90 -12.99
C PRO A 169 -9.12 10.48 -14.40
N THR A 170 -9.98 11.44 -14.73
CA THR A 170 -9.92 12.15 -16.02
C THR A 170 -8.75 13.14 -16.10
N THR A 171 -8.19 13.52 -14.96
CA THR A 171 -7.05 14.43 -14.84
C THR A 171 -6.02 13.80 -13.93
N GLU A 172 -4.81 13.67 -14.44
CA GLU A 172 -3.71 13.06 -13.69
C GLU A 172 -3.07 14.05 -12.71
N GLY A 173 -2.81 13.55 -11.50
CA GLY A 173 -2.04 14.25 -10.48
C GLY A 173 -0.56 13.84 -10.53
N PRO A 174 0.32 14.55 -9.79
CA PRO A 174 1.74 14.20 -9.75
C PRO A 174 2.00 12.81 -9.14
N ASP A 175 1.19 12.41 -8.16
CA ASP A 175 1.29 11.12 -7.49
C ASP A 175 0.31 10.13 -8.14
N HIS A 176 0.85 9.12 -8.81
CA HIS A 176 0.05 8.14 -9.54
C HIS A 176 0.80 6.82 -9.70
N LEU A 177 0.02 5.75 -9.82
CA LEU A 177 0.47 4.42 -10.21
C LEU A 177 -0.12 4.11 -11.59
N GLU A 178 0.73 3.86 -12.57
CA GLU A 178 0.35 3.29 -13.85
C GLU A 178 0.54 1.77 -13.81
N VAL A 179 -0.45 1.01 -14.28
CA VAL A 179 -0.39 -0.45 -14.31
C VAL A 179 -0.74 -0.94 -15.72
N ASP A 180 0.18 -1.69 -16.28
CA ASP A 180 0.05 -2.30 -17.60
C ASP A 180 -0.83 -3.55 -17.57
N SER A 181 -1.29 -3.99 -18.74
CA SER A 181 -2.14 -5.17 -18.88
C SER A 181 -1.45 -6.49 -18.49
N ASP A 182 -0.12 -6.53 -18.48
CA ASP A 182 0.67 -7.70 -18.06
C ASP A 182 0.99 -7.69 -16.55
N GLY A 183 0.55 -6.66 -15.82
CA GLY A 183 0.74 -6.51 -14.39
C GLY A 183 2.04 -5.82 -13.98
N SER A 184 2.88 -5.36 -14.93
CA SER A 184 3.93 -4.39 -14.62
C SER A 184 3.33 -3.01 -14.33
N GLY A 185 4.17 -2.10 -13.85
CA GLY A 185 3.70 -0.74 -13.63
C GLY A 185 4.80 0.24 -13.30
N GLU A 186 4.38 1.48 -13.08
CA GLU A 186 5.23 2.62 -12.78
C GLU A 186 4.59 3.42 -11.67
N LEU A 187 5.31 3.62 -10.57
CA LEU A 187 4.84 4.46 -9.46
C LEU A 187 5.60 5.78 -9.45
N TYR A 188 4.84 6.87 -9.40
CA TYR A 188 5.31 8.24 -9.27
C TYR A 188 4.82 8.79 -7.93
N ILE A 189 5.76 9.26 -7.09
CA ILE A 189 5.46 9.98 -5.84
C ILE A 189 6.38 11.20 -5.74
N GLY A 190 5.81 12.39 -5.86
CA GLY A 190 6.52 13.66 -5.91
C GLY A 190 7.52 13.69 -7.06
N SER A 191 8.82 13.67 -6.72
CA SER A 191 9.92 13.65 -7.71
C SER A 191 10.55 12.26 -7.89
N ARG A 192 9.96 11.23 -7.26
CA ARG A 192 10.48 9.86 -7.26
C ARG A 192 9.67 8.98 -8.19
N PHE A 193 10.37 8.00 -8.74
CA PHE A 193 9.87 7.07 -9.73
C PHE A 193 10.37 5.67 -9.40
N TRP A 194 9.49 4.68 -9.49
CA TRP A 194 9.84 3.26 -9.41
C TRP A 194 9.18 2.47 -10.52
N GLN A 195 10.00 1.74 -11.26
CA GLN A 195 9.53 0.74 -12.22
C GLN A 195 9.26 -0.58 -11.50
N LEU A 196 8.04 -1.09 -11.66
CA LEU A 196 7.53 -2.32 -11.07
C LEU A 196 7.48 -3.41 -12.12
N ARG A 197 8.07 -4.57 -11.83
CA ARG A 197 7.89 -5.77 -12.66
C ARG A 197 6.57 -6.47 -12.34
N LEU A 198 6.00 -6.20 -11.18
CA LEU A 198 4.77 -6.79 -10.69
C LEU A 198 4.11 -5.84 -9.70
N VAL A 199 2.85 -5.50 -9.94
CA VAL A 199 1.97 -4.80 -8.99
C VAL A 199 1.13 -5.83 -8.23
N LEU A 200 0.99 -5.67 -6.91
CA LEU A 200 0.12 -6.54 -6.11
C LEU A 200 -1.35 -6.29 -6.47
N THR A 201 -2.07 -7.38 -6.70
CA THR A 201 -3.49 -7.34 -7.06
C THR A 201 -4.25 -8.44 -6.31
N VAL A 202 -5.56 -8.22 -6.14
CA VAL A 202 -6.52 -9.23 -5.69
C VAL A 202 -7.60 -9.32 -6.74
N ASP A 203 -7.66 -10.47 -7.42
CA ASP A 203 -8.63 -10.69 -8.48
C ASP A 203 -10.09 -10.74 -7.96
N ASP A 204 -11.05 -10.77 -8.89
CA ASP A 204 -12.48 -10.79 -8.56
C ASP A 204 -12.88 -12.02 -7.73
N GLY A 205 -12.26 -13.18 -8.00
CA GLY A 205 -12.59 -14.43 -7.31
C GLY A 205 -12.07 -14.43 -5.88
N GLY A 206 -10.82 -14.03 -5.68
CA GLY A 206 -10.21 -13.86 -4.38
C GLY A 206 -10.94 -12.83 -3.53
N TRP A 207 -11.35 -11.71 -4.14
CA TRP A 207 -12.16 -10.70 -3.44
C TRP A 207 -13.53 -11.22 -3.03
N ALA A 208 -14.25 -11.89 -3.94
CA ALA A 208 -15.57 -12.45 -3.66
C ALA A 208 -15.54 -13.47 -2.50
N LEU A 209 -14.57 -14.38 -2.53
CA LEU A 209 -14.36 -15.37 -1.46
C LEU A 209 -14.10 -14.71 -0.12
N LEU A 210 -13.26 -13.66 -0.10
CA LEU A 210 -12.97 -12.91 1.13
C LEU A 210 -14.24 -12.24 1.68
N THR A 211 -15.00 -11.56 0.83
CA THR A 211 -16.23 -10.87 1.25
C THR A 211 -17.27 -11.85 1.78
N GLU A 212 -17.43 -13.02 1.14
CA GLU A 212 -18.35 -14.06 1.59
C GLU A 212 -17.96 -14.61 2.97
N GLN A 213 -16.67 -14.86 3.20
CA GLN A 213 -16.16 -15.30 4.50
C GLN A 213 -16.41 -14.28 5.61
N LEU A 214 -16.20 -12.99 5.32
CA LEU A 214 -16.42 -11.91 6.27
C LEU A 214 -17.91 -11.72 6.60
N GLU A 215 -18.78 -11.81 5.59
CA GLU A 215 -20.23 -11.72 5.77
C GLU A 215 -20.76 -12.89 6.59
N SER A 216 -20.33 -14.12 6.30
CA SER A 216 -20.69 -15.31 7.07
C SER A 216 -20.24 -15.24 8.54
N ALA A 217 -19.04 -14.71 8.79
CA ALA A 217 -18.52 -14.51 10.14
C ALA A 217 -19.35 -13.46 10.92
N ALA A 218 -19.80 -12.40 10.26
CA ALA A 218 -20.63 -11.36 10.87
C ALA A 218 -22.05 -11.84 11.20
N GLU A 219 -22.64 -12.73 10.38
CA GLU A 219 -23.95 -13.34 10.67
C GLU A 219 -23.92 -14.34 11.83
N SER A 220 -22.75 -14.90 12.14
CA SER A 220 -22.55 -15.91 13.18
C SER A 220 -22.19 -15.33 14.55
N ALA A 221 -21.97 -14.01 14.65
CA ALA A 221 -21.54 -13.29 15.85
C ALA A 221 -22.73 -12.61 16.57
#